data_AF-A0AAE0K7K1-F1
#
_entry.id   AF-A0AAE0K7K1-F1
#
_cell.length_a   1.000
_cell.length_b   1.000
_cell.length_c   1.000
_cell.angle_alpha   90.00
_cell.angle_beta   90.00
_cell.angle_gamma   90.00
#
_symmetry.space_group_name_H-M   'P 1'
#
loop_
_entity.id
_entity.type
_entity.pdbx_description
1 polymer ?
#
loop_
_entity_poly.entity_id
_entity_poly.type
_entity_poly.pdbx_seq_one_letter_code
_entity_poly.pdbx_strand_id
1 'polypeptide(L)'
;MDTRPIRFEFQCLEGAEELKFVHNIPSGLVNPEALAAQRDGRYRSQFLTAIRPILKEHEAACRAASKGFCENCGQPSVGVLQTPMSWLHNAEDPFVAVLVNPVCGKRECESQMRENIEDMIAEATAEIQGQGASRPSAHVGNMSCRICGKTEGIMKCARCKSVAYCGKEHQRADWKVHKTSCVSNDGGGR
;
A
#
# COMPACT_ATOMS: atom_id res chain seq x y z
N MET A 1 5.77 -15.65 29.20
CA MET A 1 5.92 -14.22 28.85
C MET A 1 4.53 -13.63 28.89
N ASP A 2 4.37 -12.49 29.54
CA ASP A 2 3.06 -11.83 29.61
C ASP A 2 2.65 -11.32 28.23
N THR A 3 1.39 -11.54 27.85
CA THR A 3 0.85 -11.16 26.55
C THR A 3 -0.50 -10.48 26.72
N ARG A 4 -0.81 -9.55 25.82
CA ARG A 4 -2.12 -8.88 25.78
C ARG A 4 -2.75 -8.95 24.40
N PRO A 5 -4.08 -9.06 24.32
CA PRO A 5 -4.79 -9.01 23.05
C PRO A 5 -4.74 -7.58 22.51
N ILE A 6 -4.46 -7.45 21.22
CA ILE A 6 -4.53 -6.19 20.48
C ILE A 6 -5.23 -6.43 19.14
N ARG A 7 -5.69 -5.34 18.53
CA ARG A 7 -6.37 -5.39 17.24
C ARG A 7 -5.38 -5.28 16.09
N PHE A 8 -5.62 -6.06 15.04
CA PHE A 8 -4.91 -5.98 13.77
C PHE A 8 -5.89 -5.59 12.68
N GLU A 9 -5.56 -4.56 11.91
CA GLU A 9 -6.35 -4.06 10.80
C GLU A 9 -5.57 -4.25 9.50
N PHE A 10 -5.99 -5.17 8.65
CA PHE A 10 -5.35 -5.39 7.35
C PHE A 10 -6.08 -4.61 6.27
N GLN A 11 -5.39 -3.61 5.74
CA GLN A 11 -5.85 -2.77 4.64
C GLN A 11 -5.41 -3.40 3.32
N CYS A 12 -6.24 -4.30 2.81
CA CYS A 12 -6.03 -4.98 1.53
C CYS A 12 -6.44 -4.03 0.41
N LEU A 13 -5.47 -3.36 -0.21
CA LEU A 13 -5.77 -2.26 -1.13
C LEU A 13 -6.61 -2.70 -2.34
N GLU A 14 -7.62 -1.85 -2.59
CA GLU A 14 -8.49 -1.80 -3.76
C GLU A 14 -9.51 -2.96 -3.91
N GLY A 15 -10.60 -2.90 -3.14
CA GLY A 15 -11.80 -3.72 -3.32
C GLY A 15 -12.14 -4.68 -2.17
N ALA A 16 -11.30 -4.77 -1.15
CA ALA A 16 -11.54 -5.58 0.02
C ALA A 16 -11.98 -4.75 1.22
N GLU A 17 -13.00 -5.25 1.89
CA GLU A 17 -13.33 -4.89 3.26
C GLU A 17 -12.08 -5.02 4.14
N GLU A 18 -11.91 -4.07 5.05
CA GLU A 18 -10.86 -4.12 6.08
C GLU A 18 -10.97 -5.43 6.87
N LEU A 19 -9.92 -6.25 6.85
CA LEU A 19 -9.91 -7.50 7.62
C LEU A 19 -9.41 -7.20 9.03
N LYS A 20 -10.24 -7.52 10.04
CA LYS A 20 -9.93 -7.29 11.45
C LYS A 20 -9.69 -8.59 12.17
N PHE A 21 -8.57 -8.68 12.88
CA PHE A 21 -8.22 -9.82 13.71
C PHE A 21 -7.77 -9.35 15.09
N VAL A 22 -7.83 -10.25 16.07
CA VAL A 22 -7.32 -10.01 17.43
C VAL A 22 -6.24 -11.03 17.70
N HIS A 23 -5.06 -10.58 18.10
CA HIS A 23 -3.93 -11.44 18.44
C HIS A 23 -3.27 -11.00 19.73
N ASN A 24 -2.73 -11.98 20.46
CA ASN A 24 -1.92 -11.72 21.64
C ASN A 24 -0.49 -11.38 21.23
N ILE A 25 0.04 -10.27 21.73
CA ILE A 25 1.45 -9.88 21.57
C ILE A 25 2.11 -9.71 22.94
N PRO A 26 3.46 -9.79 23.04
CA PRO A 26 4.16 -9.51 24.29
C PRO A 26 3.77 -8.15 24.89
N SER A 27 3.30 -8.15 26.15
CA SER A 27 2.76 -6.94 26.79
C SER A 27 3.76 -5.78 26.83
N GLY A 28 5.06 -6.08 26.92
CA GLY A 28 6.12 -5.05 26.93
C GLY A 28 6.24 -4.22 25.65
N LEU A 29 5.62 -4.65 24.54
CA LEU A 29 5.56 -3.85 23.31
C LEU A 29 4.51 -2.73 23.38
N VAL A 30 3.57 -2.79 24.34
CA VAL A 30 2.51 -1.78 24.49
C VAL A 30 2.88 -0.84 25.64
N ASN A 31 3.36 0.35 25.29
CA ASN A 31 3.83 1.36 26.22
C ASN A 31 3.74 2.76 25.58
N PRO A 32 3.58 3.84 26.36
CA PRO A 32 3.46 5.20 25.84
C PRO A 32 4.63 5.62 24.92
N GLU A 33 5.81 5.08 25.15
CA GLU A 33 7.02 5.36 24.37
C GLU A 33 7.08 4.59 23.04
N ALA A 34 6.14 3.70 22.76
CA ALA A 34 6.17 2.79 21.61
C ALA A 34 6.21 3.53 20.26
N LEU A 35 5.73 4.77 20.20
CA LEU A 35 5.87 5.60 19.00
C LEU A 35 7.31 6.09 18.80
N ALA A 36 7.95 6.58 19.86
CA ALA A 36 9.35 7.03 19.83
C ALA A 36 10.33 5.85 19.68
N ALA A 37 10.02 4.71 20.34
CA ALA A 37 10.83 3.49 20.32
C ALA A 37 10.87 2.80 18.95
N GLN A 38 10.00 3.15 17.99
CA GLN A 38 10.09 2.63 16.61
C GLN A 38 11.41 2.98 15.91
N ARG A 39 12.11 4.04 16.37
CA ARG A 39 13.46 4.41 15.89
C ARG A 39 14.56 3.61 16.59
N ASP A 40 14.27 2.95 17.72
CA ASP A 40 15.20 2.08 18.43
C ASP A 40 15.29 0.71 17.74
N GLY A 41 16.50 0.32 17.35
CA GLY A 41 16.72 -0.91 16.59
C GLY A 41 16.33 -2.18 17.36
N ARG A 42 16.46 -2.19 18.69
CA ARG A 42 16.12 -3.34 19.53
C ARG A 42 14.61 -3.49 19.63
N TYR A 43 13.88 -2.41 19.94
CA TYR A 43 12.43 -2.40 19.96
C TYR A 43 11.85 -2.80 18.60
N ARG A 44 12.36 -2.21 17.50
CA ARG A 44 11.93 -2.56 16.13
C ARG A 44 12.14 -4.06 15.84
N SER A 45 13.27 -4.63 16.26
CA SER A 45 13.55 -6.06 16.09
C SER A 45 12.58 -6.94 16.88
N GLN A 46 12.30 -6.58 18.14
CA GLN A 46 11.34 -7.29 19.00
C GLN A 46 9.92 -7.22 18.44
N PHE A 47 9.48 -6.02 18.02
CA PHE A 47 8.21 -5.80 17.37
C PHE A 47 8.07 -6.68 16.11
N LEU A 48 9.00 -6.59 15.17
CA LEU A 48 8.93 -7.40 13.95
C LEU A 48 8.96 -8.90 14.24
N THR A 49 9.71 -9.34 15.25
CA THR A 49 9.73 -10.74 15.68
C THR A 49 8.37 -11.22 16.19
N ALA A 50 7.68 -10.38 16.97
CA ALA A 50 6.35 -10.70 17.49
C ALA A 50 5.26 -10.67 16.39
N ILE A 51 5.36 -9.75 15.44
CA ILE A 51 4.30 -9.50 14.44
C ILE A 51 4.41 -10.41 13.21
N ARG A 52 5.63 -10.82 12.80
CA ARG A 52 5.85 -11.65 11.59
C ARG A 52 4.99 -12.91 11.50
N PRO A 53 4.81 -13.73 12.56
CA PRO A 53 3.96 -14.92 12.49
C PRO A 53 2.50 -14.57 12.18
N ILE A 54 1.98 -13.48 12.75
CA ILE A 54 0.62 -13.00 12.54
C ILE A 54 0.45 -12.53 11.10
N LEU A 55 1.41 -11.80 10.55
CA LEU A 55 1.40 -11.38 9.15
C LEU A 55 1.31 -12.58 8.20
N LYS A 56 2.14 -13.60 8.45
CA LYS A 56 2.17 -14.85 7.67
C LYS A 56 0.86 -15.63 7.76
N GLU A 57 0.25 -15.67 8.94
CA GLU A 57 -1.05 -16.34 9.15
C GLU A 57 -2.14 -15.74 8.25
N HIS A 58 -2.18 -14.41 8.13
CA HIS A 58 -3.22 -13.70 7.37
C HIS A 58 -2.86 -13.40 5.92
N GLU A 59 -1.66 -13.77 5.47
CA GLU A 59 -1.17 -13.50 4.11
C GLU A 59 -2.11 -14.04 3.02
N ALA A 60 -2.58 -15.29 3.17
CA ALA A 60 -3.47 -15.92 2.20
C ALA A 60 -4.84 -15.25 2.12
N ALA A 61 -5.41 -14.86 3.27
CA ALA A 61 -6.67 -14.14 3.34
C ALA A 61 -6.55 -12.76 2.68
N CYS A 62 -5.48 -12.05 2.99
CA CYS A 62 -5.22 -10.74 2.39
C CYS A 62 -5.01 -10.84 0.87
N ARG A 63 -4.28 -11.87 0.40
CA ARG A 63 -4.09 -12.11 -1.04
C ARG A 63 -5.39 -12.41 -1.76
N ALA A 64 -6.29 -13.18 -1.16
CA ALA A 64 -7.61 -13.47 -1.72
C ALA A 64 -8.51 -12.22 -1.79
N ALA A 65 -8.30 -11.30 -0.84
CA ALA A 65 -9.04 -10.04 -0.75
C ALA A 65 -8.47 -8.96 -1.70
N SER A 66 -7.15 -8.92 -1.92
CA SER A 66 -6.48 -7.97 -2.81
C SER A 66 -6.77 -8.22 -4.30
N LYS A 67 -6.64 -7.18 -5.13
CA LYS A 67 -6.65 -7.35 -6.59
C LYS A 67 -5.54 -8.30 -7.04
N GLY A 68 -5.85 -9.13 -8.03
CA GLY A 68 -4.92 -10.12 -8.61
C GLY A 68 -3.77 -9.54 -9.45
N PHE A 69 -3.44 -8.26 -9.32
CA PHE A 69 -2.41 -7.58 -10.11
C PHE A 69 -1.46 -6.79 -9.21
N CYS A 70 -0.18 -6.77 -9.58
CA CYS A 70 0.86 -6.02 -8.89
C CYS A 70 0.69 -4.52 -9.08
N GLU A 71 0.68 -3.77 -7.99
CA GLU A 71 0.48 -2.31 -8.01
C GLU A 71 1.60 -1.56 -8.76
N ASN A 72 2.83 -2.08 -8.77
CA ASN A 72 3.96 -1.41 -9.41
C ASN A 72 3.98 -1.58 -10.95
N CYS A 73 3.68 -2.78 -11.45
CA CYS A 73 3.89 -3.12 -12.87
C CYS A 73 2.64 -3.64 -13.60
N GLY A 74 1.54 -3.88 -12.89
CA GLY A 74 0.29 -4.39 -13.44
C GLY A 74 0.30 -5.86 -13.86
N GLN A 75 1.39 -6.60 -13.66
CA GLN A 75 1.45 -8.05 -13.90
C GLN A 75 0.64 -8.82 -12.85
N PRO A 76 0.21 -10.07 -13.12
CA PRO A 76 -0.47 -10.88 -12.11
C PRO A 76 0.31 -10.96 -10.79
N SER A 77 -0.37 -10.77 -9.66
CA SER A 77 0.25 -10.85 -8.35
C SER A 77 0.44 -12.31 -7.93
N VAL A 78 1.62 -12.60 -7.38
CA VAL A 78 1.98 -13.93 -6.88
C VAL A 78 2.11 -13.95 -5.36
N GLY A 79 2.01 -12.80 -4.71
CA GLY A 79 2.09 -12.62 -3.26
C GLY A 79 1.63 -11.22 -2.84
N VAL A 80 1.81 -10.91 -1.56
CA VAL A 80 1.51 -9.61 -0.99
C VAL A 80 2.70 -9.08 -0.18
N LEU A 81 2.93 -7.77 -0.25
CA LEU A 81 3.82 -7.05 0.63
C LEU A 81 2.99 -6.51 1.79
N GLN A 82 3.36 -6.89 3.02
CA GLN A 82 2.69 -6.45 4.24
C GLN A 82 3.59 -5.48 5.02
N THR A 83 3.11 -4.28 5.26
CA THR A 83 3.81 -3.23 6.02
C THR A 83 3.06 -2.93 7.32
N PRO A 84 3.54 -3.43 8.47
CA PRO A 84 2.90 -3.17 9.77
C PRO A 84 3.26 -1.77 10.31
N MET A 85 2.26 -1.04 10.76
CA MET A 85 2.32 0.28 11.39
C MET A 85 1.73 0.18 12.81
N SER A 86 2.42 0.76 13.80
CA SER A 86 2.13 0.50 15.21
C SER A 86 1.53 1.71 15.93
N TRP A 87 0.38 1.50 16.56
CA TRP A 87 -0.25 2.40 17.55
C TRP A 87 -0.23 1.84 18.97
N LEU A 88 0.79 1.04 19.30
CA LEU A 88 0.95 0.43 20.63
C LEU A 88 1.28 1.43 21.76
N HIS A 89 1.37 2.72 21.44
CA HIS A 89 1.46 3.80 22.43
C HIS A 89 0.09 4.17 23.02
N ASN A 90 -1.01 3.79 22.35
CA ASN A 90 -2.34 3.93 22.90
C ASN A 90 -2.62 2.78 23.87
N ALA A 91 -2.58 3.06 25.18
CA ALA A 91 -2.76 2.03 26.20
C ALA A 91 -4.20 1.49 26.28
N GLU A 92 -5.19 2.33 25.95
CA GLU A 92 -6.62 2.02 26.03
C GLU A 92 -7.08 1.17 24.85
N ASP A 93 -6.70 1.55 23.63
CA ASP A 93 -7.00 0.81 22.39
C ASP A 93 -5.73 0.65 21.52
N PRO A 94 -4.82 -0.26 21.88
CA PRO A 94 -3.63 -0.55 21.08
C PRO A 94 -3.98 -1.37 19.84
N PHE A 95 -3.43 -0.98 18.70
CA PHE A 95 -3.60 -1.72 17.47
C PHE A 95 -2.37 -1.63 16.55
N VAL A 96 -2.32 -2.57 15.59
CA VAL A 96 -1.38 -2.57 14.48
C VAL A 96 -2.19 -2.54 13.18
N ALA A 97 -2.01 -1.49 12.38
CA ALA A 97 -2.52 -1.46 11.02
C ALA A 97 -1.50 -2.08 10.08
N VAL A 98 -1.94 -2.86 9.11
CA VAL A 98 -1.08 -3.54 8.14
C VAL A 98 -1.53 -3.11 6.74
N LEU A 99 -0.67 -2.35 6.07
CA LEU A 99 -0.87 -2.03 4.66
C LEU A 99 -0.49 -3.26 3.82
N VAL A 100 -1.39 -3.71 2.95
CA VAL A 100 -1.17 -4.89 2.11
C VAL A 100 -1.23 -4.49 0.64
N ASN A 101 -0.12 -4.69 -0.07
CA ASN A 101 0.03 -4.39 -1.49
C ASN A 101 0.31 -5.68 -2.29
N PRO A 102 -0.47 -6.02 -3.33
CA PRO A 102 -0.18 -7.16 -4.18
C PRO A 102 1.12 -6.96 -4.98
N VAL A 103 1.96 -7.99 -5.05
CA VAL A 103 3.27 -7.97 -5.72
C VAL A 103 3.45 -9.13 -6.69
N CYS A 104 4.22 -8.90 -7.76
CA CYS A 104 4.48 -9.89 -8.82
C CYS A 104 5.68 -10.82 -8.51
N GLY A 105 6.30 -10.71 -7.34
CA GLY A 105 7.45 -11.52 -6.91
C GLY A 105 8.80 -11.09 -7.51
N LYS A 106 8.82 -10.00 -8.31
CA LYS A 106 10.09 -9.38 -8.74
C LYS A 106 10.61 -8.49 -7.63
N ARG A 107 11.87 -8.72 -7.25
CA ARG A 107 12.56 -7.95 -6.20
C ARG A 107 12.51 -6.45 -6.46
N GLU A 108 12.61 -6.02 -7.72
CA GLU A 108 12.58 -4.60 -8.08
C GLU A 108 11.20 -3.97 -7.78
N CYS A 109 10.11 -4.71 -8.00
CA CYS A 109 8.77 -4.23 -7.69
C CYS A 109 8.53 -4.18 -6.18
N GLU A 110 9.07 -5.14 -5.43
CA GLU A 110 8.98 -5.16 -3.96
C GLU A 110 9.80 -4.04 -3.31
N SER A 111 11.03 -3.83 -3.78
CA SER A 111 11.90 -2.73 -3.33
C SER A 111 11.26 -1.38 -3.60
N GLN A 112 10.81 -1.14 -4.84
CA GLN A 112 10.15 0.12 -5.20
C GLN A 112 8.90 0.35 -4.37
N MET A 113 8.08 -0.69 -4.14
CA MET A 113 6.88 -0.58 -3.33
C MET A 113 7.22 -0.25 -1.88
N ARG A 114 8.23 -0.90 -1.30
CA ARG A 114 8.68 -0.61 0.07
C ARG A 114 9.15 0.84 0.21
N GLU A 115 9.97 1.32 -0.70
CA GLU A 115 10.45 2.70 -0.73
C GLU A 115 9.28 3.69 -0.84
N ASN A 116 8.35 3.46 -1.78
CA ASN A 116 7.17 4.31 -1.93
C ASN A 116 6.31 4.38 -0.66
N ILE A 117 6.14 3.25 0.04
CA ILE A 117 5.38 3.20 1.31
C ILE A 117 6.14 3.93 2.42
N GLU A 118 7.46 3.76 2.51
CA GLU A 118 8.30 4.45 3.50
C GLU A 118 8.27 5.97 3.29
N ASP A 119 8.34 6.43 2.04
CA ASP A 119 8.21 7.85 1.69
C ASP A 119 6.82 8.39 2.04
N MET A 120 5.75 7.66 1.72
CA MET A 120 4.38 8.04 2.06
C MET A 120 4.18 8.16 3.59
N ILE A 121 4.73 7.22 4.36
CA ILE A 121 4.67 7.27 5.83
C ILE A 121 5.46 8.48 6.34
N ALA A 122 6.66 8.73 5.81
CA ALA A 122 7.48 9.86 6.21
C ALA A 122 6.76 11.20 5.95
N GLU A 123 6.16 11.37 4.77
CA GLU A 123 5.37 12.54 4.41
C GLU A 123 4.18 12.74 5.36
N ALA A 124 3.37 11.69 5.59
CA ALA A 124 2.23 11.76 6.51
C ALA A 124 2.64 12.13 7.95
N THR A 125 3.78 11.61 8.43
CA THR A 125 4.30 11.98 9.76
C THR A 125 4.77 13.44 9.84
N ALA A 126 5.29 14.01 8.74
CA ALA A 126 5.69 15.41 8.68
C ALA A 126 4.48 16.36 8.64
N GLU A 127 3.40 15.96 7.96
CA GLU A 127 2.14 16.72 7.91
C GLU A 127 1.44 16.80 9.29
N ILE A 128 1.37 15.69 10.02
CA ILE A 128 0.83 15.65 11.39
C ILE A 128 1.63 16.56 12.34
N GLN A 129 2.91 16.80 12.05
CA GLN A 129 3.82 17.66 12.82
C GLN A 129 3.84 19.13 12.34
N GLY A 130 2.95 19.54 11.45
CA GLY A 130 2.70 20.95 11.12
C GLY A 130 3.76 21.63 10.26
N GLN A 131 4.60 20.88 9.53
CA GLN A 131 5.58 21.43 8.59
C GLN A 131 5.13 21.20 7.14
N GLY A 132 4.00 21.83 6.78
CA GLY A 132 3.45 21.77 5.43
C GLY A 132 4.22 22.68 4.46
N ALA A 133 5.17 22.12 3.71
CA ALA A 133 5.53 22.68 2.41
C ALA A 133 4.45 22.22 1.42
N SER A 134 3.59 23.17 1.03
CA SER A 134 2.47 22.97 0.13
C SER A 134 2.85 22.20 -1.13
N ARG A 135 2.29 21.00 -1.34
CA ARG A 135 1.89 20.46 -2.65
C ARG A 135 0.78 19.42 -2.49
N PRO A 136 -0.12 19.29 -3.48
CA PRO A 136 -1.47 18.82 -3.24
C PRO A 136 -1.57 17.30 -3.06
N SER A 137 -2.22 16.91 -1.96
CA SER A 137 -3.13 15.78 -1.78
C SER A 137 -3.07 14.69 -2.87
N ALA A 138 -2.42 13.57 -2.54
CA ALA A 138 -2.45 12.34 -3.31
C ALA A 138 -3.80 11.61 -3.18
N HIS A 139 -4.82 12.17 -3.82
CA HIS A 139 -5.90 11.38 -4.42
C HIS A 139 -6.03 11.73 -5.91
N VAL A 140 -4.92 11.62 -6.63
CA VAL A 140 -4.94 11.49 -8.09
C VAL A 140 -3.87 10.48 -8.45
N GLY A 141 -4.27 9.31 -8.94
CA GLY A 141 -3.33 8.37 -9.53
C GLY A 141 -2.49 9.11 -10.57
N ASN A 142 -1.20 9.29 -10.28
CA ASN A 142 -0.21 9.91 -11.16
C ASN A 142 0.02 8.97 -12.35
N MET A 143 -0.94 8.91 -13.26
CA MET A 143 -0.75 8.25 -14.53
C MET A 143 0.22 9.09 -15.33
N SER A 144 1.36 8.51 -15.67
CA SER A 144 2.30 9.08 -16.62
C SER A 144 1.97 8.62 -18.04
N CYS A 145 2.49 9.33 -19.03
CA CYS A 145 2.38 8.93 -20.40
C CYS A 145 3.08 7.59 -20.61
N ARG A 146 2.34 6.57 -21.06
CA ARG A 146 2.86 5.22 -21.30
C ARG A 146 4.02 5.16 -22.31
N ILE A 147 4.17 6.18 -23.16
CA ILE A 147 5.23 6.25 -24.16
C ILE A 147 6.45 7.05 -23.68
N CYS A 148 6.26 8.21 -23.04
CA CYS A 148 7.37 9.13 -22.72
C CYS A 148 7.52 9.47 -21.24
N GLY A 149 6.67 8.94 -20.36
CA GLY A 149 6.74 9.16 -18.91
C GLY A 149 6.32 10.54 -18.42
N LYS A 150 5.96 11.49 -19.31
CA LYS A 150 5.45 12.82 -18.89
C LYS A 150 4.25 12.68 -17.96
N THR A 151 4.12 13.56 -16.99
CA THR A 151 3.02 13.62 -16.02
C THR A 151 2.12 14.84 -16.20
N GLU A 152 2.51 15.76 -17.08
CA GLU A 152 1.75 16.97 -17.43
C GLU A 152 0.87 16.73 -18.67
N GLY A 153 -0.33 17.32 -18.69
CA GLY A 153 -1.22 17.28 -19.85
C GLY A 153 -1.71 15.87 -20.20
N ILE A 154 -1.93 15.02 -19.19
CA ILE A 154 -2.21 13.61 -19.39
C ILE A 154 -3.70 13.36 -19.63
N MET A 155 -4.00 12.63 -20.71
CA MET A 155 -5.33 12.14 -21.06
C MET A 155 -5.41 10.63 -20.89
N LYS A 156 -6.41 10.16 -20.14
CA LYS A 156 -6.69 8.73 -19.99
C LYS A 156 -7.30 8.16 -21.27
N CYS A 157 -7.06 6.89 -21.55
CA CYS A 157 -7.78 6.20 -22.60
C CYS A 157 -9.29 6.25 -22.31
N ALA A 158 -10.07 6.83 -23.23
CA ALA A 158 -11.50 7.05 -23.03
C ALA A 158 -12.29 5.75 -22.80
N ARG A 159 -11.76 4.61 -23.26
CA ARG A 159 -12.42 3.30 -23.15
C ARG A 159 -12.11 2.58 -21.83
N CYS A 160 -10.83 2.32 -21.54
CA CYS A 160 -10.45 1.52 -20.37
C CYS A 160 -10.12 2.36 -19.14
N LYS A 161 -9.82 3.65 -19.30
CA LYS A 161 -9.32 4.56 -18.25
C LYS A 161 -8.09 4.05 -17.49
N SER A 162 -7.46 2.96 -17.94
CA SER A 162 -6.39 2.23 -17.23
C SER A 162 -4.98 2.62 -17.67
N VAL A 163 -4.86 3.36 -18.78
CA VAL A 163 -3.60 3.89 -19.31
C VAL A 163 -3.80 5.35 -19.70
N ALA A 164 -2.70 6.11 -19.75
CA ALA A 164 -2.75 7.52 -20.07
C ALA A 164 -1.59 7.98 -20.97
N TYR A 165 -1.82 9.11 -21.66
CA TYR A 165 -0.94 9.63 -22.70
C TYR A 165 -0.88 11.15 -22.59
N CYS A 166 0.26 11.78 -22.90
CA CYS A 166 0.36 13.25 -22.96
C CYS A 166 -0.25 13.85 -24.25
N GLY A 167 -0.91 13.04 -25.07
CA GLY A 167 -1.53 13.48 -26.32
C GLY A 167 -1.98 12.32 -27.22
N LYS A 168 -2.76 12.67 -28.25
CA LYS A 168 -3.31 11.71 -29.22
C LYS A 168 -2.23 10.98 -30.03
N GLU A 169 -1.07 11.60 -30.22
CA GLU A 169 0.06 10.99 -30.94
C GLU A 169 0.59 9.75 -30.22
N HIS A 170 0.90 9.89 -28.93
CA HIS A 170 1.35 8.76 -28.11
C HIS A 170 0.26 7.70 -27.90
N GLN A 171 -1.01 8.10 -27.82
CA GLN A 171 -2.11 7.14 -27.81
C GLN A 171 -2.16 6.32 -29.12
N ARG A 172 -2.00 6.96 -30.28
CA ARG A 172 -2.00 6.28 -31.60
C ARG A 172 -0.77 5.39 -31.79
N ALA A 173 0.39 5.83 -31.31
CA ALA A 173 1.62 5.05 -31.34
C ALA A 173 1.47 3.75 -30.52
N ASP A 174 0.92 3.86 -29.30
CA ASP A 174 0.68 2.71 -28.43
C ASP A 174 -0.51 1.84 -28.89
N TRP A 175 -1.42 2.36 -29.71
CA TRP A 175 -2.68 1.69 -30.06
C TRP A 175 -2.51 0.28 -30.61
N LYS A 176 -1.45 0.05 -31.41
CA LYS A 176 -1.16 -1.29 -31.96
C LYS A 176 -0.95 -2.34 -30.87
N VAL A 177 -0.40 -1.93 -29.73
CA VAL A 177 -0.18 -2.79 -28.56
C VAL A 177 -1.37 -2.72 -27.61
N HIS A 178 -1.78 -1.51 -27.23
CA HIS A 178 -2.85 -1.28 -26.26
C HIS A 178 -4.20 -1.89 -26.66
N LYS A 179 -4.54 -1.90 -27.95
CA LYS A 179 -5.83 -2.41 -28.45
C LYS A 179 -6.13 -3.84 -27.94
N THR A 180 -5.10 -4.68 -27.82
CA THR A 180 -5.25 -6.07 -27.36
C THR A 180 -5.65 -6.19 -25.89
N SER A 181 -5.31 -5.19 -25.07
CA SER A 181 -5.58 -5.15 -23.62
C SER A 181 -6.63 -4.09 -23.25
N CYS A 182 -7.19 -3.39 -24.23
CA CYS A 182 -8.13 -2.30 -24.00
C CYS A 182 -9.54 -2.82 -23.71
N VAL A 183 -9.81 -3.13 -22.44
CA VAL A 183 -11.13 -3.54 -21.93
C VAL A 183 -11.88 -2.35 -21.35
N SER A 184 -13.17 -2.23 -21.65
CA SER A 184 -13.99 -1.11 -21.13
C SER A 184 -14.14 -1.24 -19.62
N ASN A 185 -13.83 -0.17 -18.88
CA ASN A 185 -14.09 -0.12 -17.44
C ASN A 185 -15.47 0.50 -17.20
N ASP A 186 -16.50 -0.13 -17.77
CA ASP A 186 -17.89 0.28 -17.62
C ASP A 186 -18.46 -0.42 -16.38
N GLY A 187 -18.05 0.08 -15.21
CA GLY A 187 -18.85 -0.08 -14.00
C GLY A 187 -19.93 1.00 -14.03
N GLY A 188 -21.14 0.61 -14.43
CA GLY A 188 -22.34 1.47 -14.34
C GLY A 188 -22.59 1.96 -12.90
N GLY A 189 -23.28 3.06 -12.66
CA GLY A 189 -24.16 3.76 -13.56
C GLY A 189 -24.46 5.19 -13.11
N ARG A 190 -25.51 5.67 -13.77
CA ARG A 190 -26.14 6.98 -13.74
C ARG A 190 -26.55 7.45 -12.34
#